data_AF-A0A0C9T9C3-F1
#
_entry.id   AF-A0A0C9T9C3-F1
#
_cell.length_a   1.000
_cell.length_b   1.000
_cell.length_c   1.000
_cell.angle_alpha   90.00
_cell.angle_beta   90.00
_cell.angle_gamma   90.00
#
_symmetry.space_group_name_H-M   'P 1'
#
loop_
_entity.id
_entity.type
_entity.pdbx_description
1 polymer ?
#
loop_
_entity_poly.entity_id
_entity_poly.type
_entity_poly.pdbx_seq_one_letter_code
_entity_poly.pdbx_strand_id
1 'polypeptide(L)'
;SSITGFSLIKAPSGTFATSTQVVGSVFAADFTPPTPSNLTTAVLAMQAAFTDGNSRTANATINLGAGKLTGVTLAPGLYTWAGSVNVITSLTLSGKATDTWILKIADGLNVAPAQKIILSGGALAKNVFWVVTGAVNVGGSSSFAGILLASTSVTLVTKSTLNGRILSQTAVALQQAVITA
;
A
#
# COMPACT_ATOMS: atom_id res chain seq x y z
N SER A 1 1.64 23.15 5.46
CA SER A 1 1.01 21.82 5.48
C SER A 1 0.96 21.25 4.07
N SER A 2 1.47 20.03 3.87
CA SER A 2 1.44 19.26 2.61
C SER A 2 0.20 18.36 2.48
N ILE A 3 -0.66 18.31 3.50
CA ILE A 3 -1.89 17.52 3.51
C ILE A 3 -3.04 18.41 3.00
N THR A 4 -3.55 18.11 1.80
CA THR A 4 -4.52 18.94 1.07
C THR A 4 -5.83 18.20 0.81
N GLY A 5 -6.95 18.93 0.65
CA GLY A 5 -8.26 18.36 0.35
C GLY A 5 -9.02 17.74 1.54
N PHE A 6 -8.42 17.73 2.74
CA PHE A 6 -9.03 17.12 3.94
C PHE A 6 -9.81 18.09 4.84
N SER A 7 -9.77 19.41 4.58
CA SER A 7 -10.39 20.42 5.44
C SER A 7 -10.04 20.22 6.92
N LEU A 8 -8.74 20.16 7.20
CA LEU A 8 -8.21 19.77 8.52
C LEU A 8 -8.60 20.78 9.62
N ILE A 9 -9.09 20.26 10.75
CA ILE A 9 -9.34 21.02 11.97
C ILE A 9 -8.30 20.61 13.02
N LYS A 10 -7.37 21.52 13.34
CA LYS A 10 -6.31 21.27 14.34
C LYS A 10 -6.92 21.20 15.75
N ALA A 11 -6.51 20.19 16.52
CA ALA A 11 -6.95 20.03 17.90
C ALA A 11 -6.37 21.15 18.80
N PRO A 12 -7.01 21.51 19.93
CA PRO A 12 -6.50 22.53 20.85
C PRO A 12 -5.10 22.25 21.38
N SER A 13 -4.73 20.97 21.56
CA SER A 13 -3.36 20.55 21.93
C SER A 13 -2.30 20.90 20.87
N GLY A 14 -2.74 21.10 19.63
CA GLY A 14 -1.89 21.25 18.46
C GLY A 14 -1.13 20.00 18.04
N THR A 15 -1.34 18.86 18.70
CA THR A 15 -0.63 17.59 18.44
C THR A 15 -1.25 16.75 17.31
N PHE A 16 -2.49 17.02 16.93
CA PHE A 16 -3.14 16.36 15.80
C PHE A 16 -4.20 17.27 15.16
N ALA A 17 -4.74 16.82 14.05
CA ALA A 17 -5.90 17.40 13.41
C ALA A 17 -6.94 16.30 13.12
N THR A 18 -8.17 16.72 12.84
CA THR A 18 -9.28 15.84 12.45
C THR A 18 -9.82 16.25 11.08
N SER A 19 -10.54 15.34 10.44
CA SER A 19 -11.25 15.56 9.18
C SER A 19 -12.50 14.69 9.17
N THR A 20 -13.58 15.16 8.56
CA THR A 20 -14.78 14.32 8.33
C THR A 20 -14.50 13.12 7.42
N GLN A 21 -13.40 13.15 6.67
CA GLN A 21 -12.95 12.06 5.80
C GLN A 21 -12.06 11.04 6.53
N VAL A 22 -11.70 11.28 7.80
CA VAL A 22 -10.78 10.44 8.56
C VAL A 22 -11.43 10.03 9.89
N VAL A 23 -11.75 8.75 10.02
CA VAL A 23 -12.09 8.15 11.33
C VAL A 23 -10.79 7.90 12.08
N GLY A 24 -10.31 8.92 12.80
CA GLY A 24 -9.03 8.89 13.50
C GLY A 24 -8.39 10.28 13.58
N SER A 25 -7.06 10.29 13.75
CA SER A 25 -6.27 11.51 13.87
C SER A 25 -5.32 11.67 12.67
N VAL A 26 -5.15 12.91 12.24
CA VAL A 26 -4.16 13.32 11.24
C VAL A 26 -2.98 13.97 11.96
N PHE A 27 -1.77 13.58 11.61
CA PHE A 27 -0.53 14.08 12.22
C PHE A 27 0.37 14.70 11.15
N ALA A 28 1.07 15.78 11.48
CA ALA A 28 2.03 16.44 10.60
C ALA A 28 3.30 16.85 11.35
N ALA A 29 4.41 17.01 10.62
CA ALA A 29 5.72 17.28 11.20
C ALA A 29 5.83 18.67 11.85
N ASP A 30 4.96 19.62 11.48
CA ASP A 30 4.85 20.97 12.03
C ASP A 30 3.86 21.07 13.21
N PHE A 31 3.40 19.93 13.75
CA PHE A 31 2.52 19.90 14.91
C PHE A 31 3.31 19.93 16.23
N THR A 32 2.61 20.21 17.32
CA THR A 32 3.21 20.32 18.66
C THR A 32 3.85 18.98 19.09
N PRO A 33 5.00 18.99 19.77
CA PRO A 33 5.57 17.79 20.41
C PRO A 33 4.54 17.05 21.28
N PRO A 34 4.55 15.69 21.30
CA PRO A 34 5.58 14.78 20.75
C PRO A 34 5.35 14.35 19.29
N THR A 35 4.46 15.01 18.56
CA THR A 35 4.06 14.60 17.20
C THR A 35 5.24 14.50 16.22
N PRO A 36 6.15 15.49 16.14
CA PRO A 36 7.24 15.42 15.17
C PRO A 36 8.19 14.25 15.42
N SER A 37 8.56 13.97 16.67
CA SER A 37 9.43 12.83 17.01
C SER A 37 8.76 11.49 16.71
N ASN A 38 7.47 11.35 17.01
CA ASN A 38 6.72 10.13 16.73
C ASN A 38 6.63 9.87 15.22
N LEU A 39 6.42 10.92 14.41
CA LEU A 39 6.41 10.81 12.95
C LEU A 39 7.78 10.45 12.38
N THR A 40 8.86 11.03 12.91
CA THR A 40 10.22 10.63 12.52
C THR A 40 10.45 9.15 12.77
N THR A 41 10.08 8.62 13.94
CA THR A 41 10.17 7.18 14.24
C THR A 41 9.34 6.35 13.28
N ALA A 42 8.10 6.75 12.99
CA ALA A 42 7.22 6.04 12.07
C ALA A 42 7.77 6.00 10.63
N VAL A 43 8.32 7.11 10.14
CA VAL A 43 8.93 7.22 8.80
C VAL A 43 10.21 6.38 8.71
N LEU A 44 11.03 6.33 9.76
CA LEU A 44 12.20 5.45 9.82
C LEU A 44 11.79 3.97 9.83
N ALA A 45 10.75 3.61 10.57
CA ALA A 45 10.23 2.24 10.58
C ALA A 45 9.69 1.82 9.20
N MET A 46 9.02 2.72 8.48
CA MET A 46 8.61 2.49 7.09
C MET A 46 9.81 2.24 6.18
N GLN A 47 10.86 3.06 6.27
CA GLN A 47 12.08 2.88 5.46
C GLN A 47 12.77 1.54 5.76
N ALA A 48 12.85 1.16 7.03
CA ALA A 48 13.38 -0.13 7.44
C ALA A 48 12.54 -1.30 6.88
N ALA A 49 11.20 -1.21 6.93
CA ALA A 49 10.31 -2.23 6.36
C ALA A 49 10.45 -2.35 4.84
N PHE A 50 10.56 -1.22 4.11
CA PHE A 50 10.82 -1.22 2.67
C PHE A 50 12.17 -1.87 2.33
N THR A 51 13.20 -1.61 3.15
CA THR A 51 14.55 -2.17 2.99
C THR A 51 14.56 -3.67 3.27
N ASP A 52 13.91 -4.11 4.35
CA ASP A 52 13.75 -5.53 4.69
C ASP A 52 13.04 -6.29 3.56
N GLY A 53 11.91 -5.76 3.10
CA GLY A 53 11.15 -6.32 1.97
C GLY A 53 11.98 -6.47 0.70
N ASN A 54 12.83 -5.49 0.38
CA ASN A 54 13.72 -5.57 -0.77
C ASN A 54 14.86 -6.57 -0.60
N SER A 55 15.33 -6.79 0.64
CA SER A 55 16.42 -7.70 0.95
C SER A 55 16.04 -9.18 0.84
N ARG A 56 14.73 -9.51 0.79
CA ARG A 56 14.25 -10.89 0.64
C ARG A 56 14.62 -11.48 -0.73
N THR A 57 15.21 -12.68 -0.72
CA THR A 57 15.69 -13.40 -1.93
C THR A 57 15.35 -14.89 -1.96
N ALA A 58 15.19 -15.55 -0.80
CA ALA A 58 15.02 -17.00 -0.73
C ALA A 58 13.70 -17.49 -1.37
N ASN A 59 13.77 -18.56 -2.16
CA ASN A 59 12.63 -19.27 -2.76
C ASN A 59 11.67 -18.35 -3.55
N ALA A 60 12.21 -17.33 -4.22
CA ALA A 60 11.41 -16.40 -5.00
C ALA A 60 10.82 -17.04 -6.26
N THR A 61 9.54 -16.79 -6.53
CA THR A 61 8.97 -16.92 -7.87
C THR A 61 9.33 -15.69 -8.69
N ILE A 62 10.11 -15.87 -9.75
CA ILE A 62 10.72 -14.76 -10.51
C ILE A 62 9.91 -14.47 -11.77
N ASN A 63 9.59 -13.19 -12.00
CA ASN A 63 8.99 -12.63 -13.21
C ASN A 63 7.72 -13.36 -13.68
N LEU A 64 6.85 -13.76 -12.74
CA LEU A 64 5.59 -14.42 -13.05
C LEU A 64 4.78 -13.59 -14.07
N GLY A 65 4.32 -14.25 -15.14
CA GLY A 65 3.55 -13.61 -16.21
C GLY A 65 4.29 -12.49 -16.96
N ALA A 66 5.63 -12.42 -16.85
CA ALA A 66 6.43 -11.30 -17.37
C ALA A 66 5.90 -9.92 -16.91
N GLY A 67 5.38 -9.84 -15.68
CA GLY A 67 4.78 -8.64 -15.12
C GLY A 67 3.33 -8.37 -15.57
N LYS A 68 2.72 -9.22 -16.40
CA LYS A 68 1.31 -9.12 -16.80
C LYS A 68 0.49 -10.19 -16.07
N LEU A 69 -0.18 -9.79 -15.00
CA LEU A 69 -0.99 -10.69 -14.19
C LEU A 69 -2.43 -10.73 -14.73
N THR A 70 -2.81 -11.89 -15.26
CA THR A 70 -4.14 -12.14 -15.85
C THR A 70 -4.70 -13.44 -15.27
N GLY A 71 -5.75 -13.34 -14.45
CA GLY A 71 -6.49 -14.50 -13.92
C GLY A 71 -5.65 -15.41 -13.01
N VAL A 72 -4.61 -14.87 -12.39
CA VAL A 72 -3.67 -15.67 -11.60
C VAL A 72 -4.15 -15.85 -10.16
N THR A 73 -3.90 -17.04 -9.62
CA THR A 73 -4.00 -17.31 -8.18
C THR A 73 -2.59 -17.52 -7.63
N LEU A 74 -2.21 -16.72 -6.65
CA LEU A 74 -0.89 -16.76 -6.03
C LEU A 74 -0.97 -17.50 -4.70
N ALA A 75 -0.20 -18.58 -4.61
CA ALA A 75 0.09 -19.25 -3.35
C ALA A 75 0.98 -18.36 -2.45
N PRO A 76 1.07 -18.63 -1.14
CA PRO A 76 1.95 -17.89 -0.24
C PRO A 76 3.41 -17.94 -0.71
N GLY A 77 4.14 -16.85 -0.50
CA GLY A 77 5.57 -16.82 -0.80
C GLY A 77 6.10 -15.47 -1.25
N LEU A 78 7.35 -15.49 -1.70
CA LEU A 78 8.06 -14.36 -2.27
C LEU A 78 7.91 -14.35 -3.79
N TYR A 79 7.48 -13.22 -4.34
CA TYR A 79 7.40 -12.98 -5.78
C TYR A 79 8.26 -11.77 -6.12
N THR A 80 9.02 -11.85 -7.20
CA THR A 80 9.91 -10.77 -7.64
C THR A 80 9.71 -10.43 -9.10
N TRP A 81 9.70 -9.15 -9.41
CA TRP A 81 9.70 -8.65 -10.79
C TRP A 81 10.78 -7.58 -10.95
N ALA A 82 11.60 -7.73 -11.98
CA ALA A 82 12.64 -6.74 -12.33
C ALA A 82 12.07 -5.51 -13.05
N GLY A 83 10.87 -5.62 -13.63
CA GLY A 83 10.16 -4.54 -14.31
C GLY A 83 8.77 -4.31 -13.74
N SER A 84 8.01 -3.45 -14.42
CA SER A 84 6.65 -3.07 -14.01
C SER A 84 5.70 -4.27 -13.95
N VAL A 85 4.79 -4.25 -12.97
CA VAL A 85 3.69 -5.20 -12.84
C VAL A 85 2.37 -4.53 -13.17
N ASN A 86 1.58 -5.19 -14.02
CA ASN A 86 0.24 -4.79 -14.43
C ASN A 86 -0.74 -5.90 -14.05
N VAL A 87 -1.66 -5.61 -13.13
CA VAL A 87 -2.81 -6.46 -12.81
C VAL A 87 -3.89 -6.14 -13.84
N ILE A 88 -3.92 -6.92 -14.91
CA ILE A 88 -4.81 -6.72 -16.07
C ILE A 88 -6.21 -7.21 -15.73
N THR A 89 -6.30 -8.37 -15.09
CA THR A 89 -7.55 -8.88 -14.51
C THR A 89 -7.36 -9.22 -13.04
N SER A 90 -8.48 -9.33 -12.32
CA SER A 90 -8.49 -9.64 -10.89
C SER A 90 -7.59 -10.84 -10.56
N LEU A 91 -6.84 -10.72 -9.46
CA LEU A 91 -5.91 -11.74 -8.99
C LEU A 91 -6.34 -12.23 -7.62
N THR A 92 -6.09 -13.51 -7.32
CA THR A 92 -6.42 -14.10 -6.02
C THR A 92 -5.15 -14.45 -5.24
N LEU A 93 -5.07 -14.04 -3.98
CA LEU A 93 -4.10 -14.52 -3.01
C LEU A 93 -4.79 -15.61 -2.18
N SER A 94 -4.32 -16.85 -2.27
CA SER A 94 -4.98 -18.01 -1.66
C SER A 94 -4.05 -18.71 -0.69
N GLY A 95 -4.42 -18.71 0.59
CA GLY A 95 -3.66 -19.34 1.66
C GLY A 95 -4.36 -19.18 3.00
N LYS A 96 -3.74 -19.71 4.05
CA LYS A 96 -4.25 -19.69 5.43
C LYS A 96 -4.07 -18.31 6.07
N ALA A 97 -4.72 -18.11 7.21
CA ALA A 97 -4.62 -16.87 8.00
C ALA A 97 -3.22 -16.58 8.57
N THR A 98 -2.33 -17.57 8.56
CA THR A 98 -0.93 -17.47 9.01
C THR A 98 0.04 -17.28 7.85
N ASP A 99 -0.42 -17.48 6.62
CA ASP A 99 0.44 -17.45 5.45
C ASP A 99 0.75 -16.00 5.04
N THR A 100 1.90 -15.83 4.38
CA THR A 100 2.46 -14.51 4.04
C THR A 100 2.78 -14.40 2.56
N TRP A 101 2.59 -13.19 2.01
CA TRP A 101 3.00 -12.84 0.66
C TRP A 101 3.92 -11.62 0.70
N ILE A 102 5.05 -11.70 -0.01
CA ILE A 102 5.92 -10.56 -0.27
C ILE A 102 6.02 -10.41 -1.79
N LEU A 103 5.46 -9.34 -2.33
CA LEU A 103 5.46 -9.03 -3.76
C LEU A 103 6.41 -7.87 -4.01
N LYS A 104 7.64 -8.19 -4.47
CA LYS A 104 8.71 -7.22 -4.72
C LYS A 104 8.73 -6.81 -6.19
N ILE A 105 8.53 -5.53 -6.46
CA ILE A 105 8.42 -4.96 -7.79
C ILE A 105 9.45 -3.84 -7.93
N ALA A 106 10.46 -4.05 -8.76
CA ALA A 106 11.59 -3.12 -8.92
C ALA A 106 11.25 -1.84 -9.71
N ASP A 107 10.05 -1.77 -10.27
CA ASP A 107 9.52 -0.65 -11.06
C ASP A 107 8.06 -0.37 -10.62
N GLY A 108 7.18 0.11 -11.51
CA GLY A 108 5.81 0.47 -11.17
C GLY A 108 4.84 -0.70 -10.96
N LEU A 109 3.77 -0.44 -10.21
CA LEU A 109 2.60 -1.32 -10.05
C LEU A 109 1.36 -0.61 -10.58
N ASN A 110 0.71 -1.21 -11.58
CA ASN A 110 -0.56 -0.75 -12.10
C ASN A 110 -1.65 -1.81 -11.85
N VAL A 111 -2.74 -1.40 -11.20
CA VAL A 111 -3.97 -2.19 -11.14
C VAL A 111 -4.97 -1.58 -12.09
N ALA A 112 -5.36 -2.32 -13.13
CA ALA A 112 -6.34 -1.83 -14.09
C ALA A 112 -7.67 -1.47 -13.39
N PRO A 113 -8.49 -0.58 -13.97
CA PRO A 113 -9.79 -0.23 -13.41
C PRO A 113 -10.70 -1.45 -13.22
N ALA A 114 -11.56 -1.37 -12.19
CA ALA A 114 -12.53 -2.40 -11.82
C ALA A 114 -11.92 -3.79 -11.52
N GLN A 115 -10.63 -3.87 -11.17
CA GLN A 115 -9.98 -5.12 -10.79
C GLN A 115 -9.90 -5.29 -9.27
N LYS A 116 -9.82 -6.54 -8.83
CA LYS A 116 -9.79 -6.91 -7.42
C LYS A 116 -8.56 -7.74 -7.09
N ILE A 117 -7.93 -7.42 -5.97
CA ILE A 117 -6.99 -8.30 -5.26
C ILE A 117 -7.82 -9.07 -4.23
N ILE A 118 -8.12 -10.32 -4.54
CA ILE A 118 -9.04 -11.16 -3.76
C ILE A 118 -8.24 -11.96 -2.74
N LEU A 119 -8.66 -11.94 -1.47
CA LEU A 119 -8.12 -12.82 -0.44
C LEU A 119 -9.03 -14.05 -0.30
N SER A 120 -8.45 -15.24 -0.30
CA SER A 120 -9.17 -16.52 -0.21
C SER A 120 -8.44 -17.53 0.67
N GLY A 121 -9.12 -18.61 1.07
CA GLY A 121 -8.55 -19.67 1.92
C GLY A 121 -8.29 -19.27 3.38
N GLY A 122 -8.68 -18.05 3.77
CA GLY A 122 -8.39 -17.46 5.08
C GLY A 122 -7.27 -16.42 5.06
N ALA A 123 -6.69 -16.10 3.90
CA ALA A 123 -5.66 -15.08 3.76
C ALA A 123 -6.12 -13.73 4.35
N LEU A 124 -5.20 -13.04 5.04
CA LEU A 124 -5.46 -11.77 5.70
C LEU A 124 -4.60 -10.66 5.10
N ALA A 125 -5.19 -9.49 4.86
CA ALA A 125 -4.48 -8.34 4.28
C ALA A 125 -3.23 -7.93 5.07
N LYS A 126 -3.26 -8.08 6.39
CA LYS A 126 -2.13 -7.79 7.28
C LYS A 126 -0.87 -8.66 7.04
N ASN A 127 -1.00 -9.76 6.30
CA ASN A 127 0.10 -10.66 5.94
C ASN A 127 0.55 -10.53 4.47
N VAL A 128 0.00 -9.56 3.73
CA VAL A 128 0.32 -9.32 2.33
C VAL A 128 1.13 -8.03 2.22
N PHE A 129 2.37 -8.12 1.75
CA PHE A 129 3.28 -7.00 1.62
C PHE A 129 3.60 -6.75 0.15
N TRP A 130 3.31 -5.54 -0.31
CA TRP A 130 3.65 -5.05 -1.64
C TRP A 130 4.82 -4.09 -1.51
N VAL A 131 5.99 -4.47 -2.03
CA VAL A 131 7.21 -3.67 -1.97
C VAL A 131 7.49 -3.14 -3.37
N VAL A 132 7.22 -1.85 -3.60
CA VAL A 132 7.22 -1.26 -4.95
C VAL A 132 8.21 -0.11 -5.02
N THR A 133 9.23 -0.23 -5.86
CA THR A 133 10.23 0.83 -6.05
C THR A 133 9.69 1.97 -6.93
N GLY A 134 8.94 1.65 -7.98
CA GLY A 134 8.31 2.64 -8.84
C GLY A 134 6.98 3.18 -8.31
N ALA A 135 6.26 3.88 -9.18
CA ALA A 135 4.97 4.47 -8.84
C ALA A 135 3.87 3.41 -8.79
N VAL A 136 2.88 3.62 -7.92
CA VAL A 136 1.71 2.74 -7.78
C VAL A 136 0.47 3.47 -8.26
N ASN A 137 -0.28 2.84 -9.16
CA ASN A 137 -1.59 3.30 -9.61
C ASN A 137 -2.65 2.23 -9.37
N VAL A 138 -3.61 2.52 -8.51
CA VAL A 138 -4.80 1.70 -8.30
C VAL A 138 -5.97 2.30 -9.08
N GLY A 139 -6.36 1.64 -10.16
CA GLY A 139 -7.40 2.10 -11.07
C GLY A 139 -8.76 2.31 -10.40
N GLY A 140 -9.61 3.12 -11.04
CA GLY A 140 -10.91 3.48 -10.48
C GLY A 140 -11.80 2.26 -10.25
N SER A 141 -12.58 2.30 -9.19
CA SER A 141 -13.47 1.18 -8.76
C SER A 141 -12.76 -0.15 -8.50
N SER A 142 -11.43 -0.16 -8.36
CA SER A 142 -10.66 -1.36 -8.00
C SER A 142 -10.62 -1.58 -6.49
N SER A 143 -10.42 -2.84 -6.05
CA SER A 143 -10.24 -3.18 -4.64
C SER A 143 -8.86 -3.79 -4.40
N PHE A 144 -8.06 -3.13 -3.57
CA PHE A 144 -6.70 -3.53 -3.23
C PHE A 144 -6.66 -4.15 -1.82
N ALA A 145 -5.78 -5.14 -1.62
CA ALA A 145 -5.59 -5.79 -0.33
C ALA A 145 -4.09 -5.94 -0.02
N GLY A 146 -3.68 -5.45 1.15
CA GLY A 146 -2.33 -5.58 1.66
C GLY A 146 -1.71 -4.29 2.19
N ILE A 147 -0.51 -4.42 2.73
CA ILE A 147 0.36 -3.33 3.16
C ILE A 147 1.24 -2.94 1.97
N LEU A 148 1.10 -1.71 1.50
CA LEU A 148 1.84 -1.14 0.39
C LEU A 148 3.03 -0.31 0.92
N LEU A 149 4.25 -0.79 0.65
CA LEU A 149 5.52 -0.12 0.91
C LEU A 149 6.04 0.42 -0.42
N ALA A 150 5.85 1.71 -0.68
CA ALA A 150 6.21 2.36 -1.95
C ALA A 150 7.38 3.34 -1.78
N SER A 151 8.38 3.29 -2.66
CA SER A 151 9.48 4.26 -2.67
C SER A 151 9.10 5.58 -3.37
N THR A 152 8.06 5.56 -4.21
CA THR A 152 7.58 6.77 -4.87
C THR A 152 6.06 6.92 -4.69
N SER A 153 5.40 7.61 -5.64
CA SER A 153 4.02 8.04 -5.48
C SER A 153 3.02 6.89 -5.50
N VAL A 154 1.93 7.06 -4.76
CA VAL A 154 0.79 6.14 -4.76
C VAL A 154 -0.47 6.92 -5.13
N THR A 155 -1.18 6.48 -6.16
CA THR A 155 -2.46 7.07 -6.57
C THR A 155 -3.57 6.03 -6.44
N LEU A 156 -4.61 6.37 -5.68
CA LEU A 156 -5.87 5.63 -5.64
C LEU A 156 -6.91 6.44 -6.41
N VAL A 157 -7.28 5.94 -7.59
CA VAL A 157 -8.20 6.61 -8.51
C VAL A 157 -9.64 6.48 -8.01
N THR A 158 -10.51 7.36 -8.52
CA THR A 158 -11.93 7.50 -8.15
C THR A 158 -12.62 6.19 -7.76
N LYS A 159 -13.13 6.14 -6.53
CA LYS A 159 -13.89 5.01 -5.95
C LYS A 159 -13.12 3.70 -5.79
N SER A 160 -11.80 3.72 -5.87
CA SER A 160 -10.99 2.56 -5.47
C SER A 160 -11.03 2.37 -3.95
N THR A 161 -10.82 1.13 -3.51
CA THR A 161 -10.76 0.76 -2.09
C THR A 161 -9.45 0.06 -1.77
N LEU A 162 -9.00 0.20 -0.53
CA LEU A 162 -7.85 -0.51 0.01
C LEU A 162 -8.17 -1.06 1.41
N ASN A 163 -7.94 -2.36 1.59
CA ASN A 163 -7.87 -3.01 2.90
C ASN A 163 -6.39 -3.29 3.26
N GLY A 164 -5.84 -2.53 4.19
CA GLY A 164 -4.45 -2.57 4.61
C GLY A 164 -3.87 -1.18 4.89
N ARG A 165 -2.65 -0.91 4.43
CA ARG A 165 -1.94 0.36 4.71
C ARG A 165 -1.24 0.87 3.47
N ILE A 166 -1.14 2.19 3.33
CA ILE A 166 -0.30 2.87 2.33
C ILE A 166 0.86 3.53 3.08
N LEU A 167 2.07 3.10 2.78
CA LEU A 167 3.31 3.61 3.34
C LEU A 167 4.22 4.03 2.17
N SER A 168 4.13 5.30 1.78
CA SER A 168 4.89 5.87 0.65
C SER A 168 5.99 6.79 1.16
N GLN A 169 7.17 6.70 0.55
CA GLN A 169 8.29 7.61 0.81
C GLN A 169 8.12 8.99 0.15
N THR A 170 7.13 9.16 -0.73
CA THR A 170 6.79 10.47 -1.32
C THR A 170 5.32 10.82 -1.08
N ALA A 171 4.53 11.02 -2.13
CA ALA A 171 3.16 11.52 -2.03
C ALA A 171 2.11 10.42 -2.25
N VAL A 172 1.02 10.50 -1.49
CA VAL A 172 -0.19 9.71 -1.70
C VAL A 172 -1.30 10.63 -2.22
N ALA A 173 -1.91 10.27 -3.35
CA ALA A 173 -3.04 10.98 -3.94
C ALA A 173 -4.29 10.10 -3.91
N LEU A 174 -5.38 10.63 -3.34
CA LEU A 174 -6.65 9.92 -3.17
C LEU A 174 -7.76 10.65 -3.91
N GLN A 175 -8.54 9.90 -4.69
CA GLN A 175 -9.74 10.41 -5.38
C GLN A 175 -10.95 9.65 -4.89
N GLN A 176 -11.73 10.20 -3.95
CA GLN A 176 -12.90 9.53 -3.34
C GLN A 176 -12.63 8.05 -3.00
N ALA A 177 -11.42 7.77 -2.53
CA ALA A 177 -10.97 6.41 -2.23
C ALA A 177 -11.34 6.05 -0.80
N VAL A 178 -11.56 4.75 -0.54
CA VAL A 178 -11.84 4.24 0.80
C VAL A 178 -10.66 3.40 1.28
N ILE A 179 -10.08 3.75 2.42
CA ILE A 179 -8.96 3.03 3.02
C ILE A 179 -9.39 2.54 4.40
N THR A 180 -9.18 1.24 4.63
CA THR A 180 -9.49 0.52 5.88
C THR A 180 -8.31 -0.37 6.24
N ALA A 181 -8.15 -0.74 7.51
CA ALA A 181 -7.03 -1.56 8.00
C ALA A 181 -7.49 -2.56 9.06
#